data_AF-A0A947X9V9-F1
#
_entry.id   AF-A0A947X9V9-F1
#
_cell.length_a   1.000
_cell.length_b   1.000
_cell.length_c   1.000
_cell.angle_alpha   90.00
_cell.angle_beta   90.00
_cell.angle_gamma   90.00
#
_symmetry.space_group_name_H-M   'P 1'
#
loop_
_entity.id
_entity.type
_entity.pdbx_description
1 polymer ?
#
loop_
_entity_poly.entity_id
_entity_poly.type
_entity_poly.pdbx_seq_one_letter_code
_entity_poly.pdbx_strand_id
1 'polypeptide(L)' 'MNLNKAIIVGRLTRDPETKALPSGQSVSSFGLATNRVWTDQSGNKQEATEFHNIVT' A
#
# COMPACT_ATOMS: atom_id res chain seq x y z
N MET A 1 -12.02 11.13 -21.19
CA MET A 1 -12.05 9.78 -20.60
C MET A 1 -10.94 9.75 -19.55
N ASN A 2 -11.25 9.48 -18.29
CA ASN A 2 -10.29 9.60 -17.18
C ASN A 2 -9.86 8.22 -16.70
N LEU A 3 -8.57 8.04 -16.41
CA LEU A 3 -8.02 6.79 -15.88
C LEU A 3 -7.57 7.02 -14.44
N ASN A 4 -8.11 6.23 -13.52
CA ASN A 4 -7.56 6.06 -12.18
C ASN A 4 -7.04 4.63 -12.06
N LYS A 5 -5.72 4.48 -12.00
CA LYS A 5 -5.04 3.18 -11.90
C LYS A 5 -3.85 3.33 -10.94
N ALA A 6 -3.80 2.46 -9.94
CA ALA A 6 -2.66 2.32 -9.04
C ALA A 6 -2.06 0.91 -9.18
N ILE A 7 -0.73 0.82 -9.20
CA ILE A 7 0.03 -0.43 -9.15
C ILE A 7 0.98 -0.28 -7.96
N ILE A 8 0.83 -1.13 -6.95
CA ILE A 8 1.60 -1.08 -5.71
C ILE A 8 2.24 -2.45 -5.49
N VAL A 9 3.55 -2.47 -5.29
CA VAL A 9 4.33 -3.67 -5.02
C VAL A 9 5.13 -3.43 -3.74
N GLY A 10 4.83 -4.18 -2.70
CA GLY A 10 5.39 -3.97 -1.38
C GLY A 10 5.28 -5.20 -0.50
N ARG A 11 5.50 -5.02 0.80
CA ARG A 11 5.44 -6.08 1.81
C ARG A 11 4.22 -5.88 2.70
N LEU A 12 3.55 -6.97 3.07
CA LEU A 12 2.47 -6.91 4.07
C LEU A 12 3.03 -6.39 5.40
N THR A 13 2.33 -5.44 6.02
CA THR A 13 2.70 -4.93 7.35
C THR A 13 2.05 -5.71 8.49
N ARG A 14 0.98 -6.45 8.17
CA ARG A 14 0.23 -7.36 9.04
C ARG A 14 -0.54 -8.36 8.18
N ASP A 15 -1.04 -9.42 8.81
CA ASP A 15 -1.95 -10.36 8.15
C ASP A 15 -3.23 -9.64 7.68
N PRO A 16 -3.77 -9.99 6.49
CA PRO A 16 -5.02 -9.41 6.01
C PRO A 16 -6.22 -9.75 6.92
N GLU A 17 -7.03 -8.74 7.23
CA GLU A 17 -8.28 -8.92 7.95
C GLU A 17 -9.43 -9.01 6.95
N THR A 18 -10.26 -10.06 7.05
CA THR A 18 -11.44 -10.21 6.20
C THR A 18 -12.72 -10.14 7.03
N LYS A 19 -13.71 -9.39 6.56
CA LYS A 19 -15.01 -9.20 7.22
C LYS A 19 -16.14 -9.41 6.21
N ALA A 20 -17.21 -10.06 6.64
CA ALA A 20 -18.44 -10.16 5.87
C ALA A 20 -19.36 -8.98 6.23
N LEU A 21 -19.82 -8.25 5.21
CA LEU A 21 -20.80 -7.19 5.39
C LEU A 21 -22.23 -7.75 5.45
N PRO A 22 -23.20 -7.04 6.05
CA PRO A 22 -24.61 -7.45 6.04
C PRO A 22 -25.20 -7.64 4.64
N SER A 23 -24.61 -7.00 3.63
CA SER A 23 -24.95 -7.19 2.22
C SER A 23 -24.52 -8.54 1.64
N GLY A 24 -23.78 -9.36 2.40
CA GLY A 24 -23.19 -10.62 1.95
C GLY A 24 -21.85 -10.45 1.22
N GLN A 25 -21.36 -9.23 1.03
CA GLN A 25 -20.06 -8.98 0.42
C GLN A 25 -18.93 -9.21 1.44
N SER A 26 -17.89 -9.94 1.04
CA SER A 26 -16.64 -10.02 1.80
C SER A 26 -15.75 -8.84 1.46
N VAL A 27 -15.21 -8.19 2.48
CA VAL A 27 -14.22 -7.11 2.36
C VAL A 27 -12.95 -7.54 3.09
N SER A 28 -11.82 -7.41 2.43
CA SER A 28 -10.50 -7.66 3.00
C SER A 28 -9.71 -6.35 3.10
N SER A 29 -9.12 -6.08 4.27
CA SER A 29 -8.26 -4.93 4.49
C SER A 29 -6.87 -5.36 4.93
N PHE A 30 -5.84 -4.73 4.35
CA PHE A 30 -4.45 -5.02 4.69
C PHE A 30 -3.56 -3.80 4.44
N GLY A 31 -2.41 -3.77 5.12
CA GLY A 31 -1.41 -2.75 4.94
C GLY A 31 -0.25 -3.23 4.08
N LEU A 32 0.28 -2.36 3.22
CA LEU A 32 1.51 -2.58 2.45
C LEU A 32 2.55 -1.52 2.77
N ALA A 33 3.79 -1.94 2.99
CA ALA A 33 4.95 -1.06 3.07
C ALA A 33 5.72 -1.08 1.74
N THR A 34 6.09 0.10 1.25
CA THR A 34 6.95 0.29 0.06
C THR A 34 8.14 1.16 0.43
N ASN A 35 9.32 0.87 -0.12
CA ASN A 35 10.53 1.65 0.12
C ASN A 35 10.79 2.57 -1.08
N ARG A 36 10.89 3.87 -0.82
CA ARG A 36 11.34 4.87 -1.78
C ARG A 36 12.80 5.16 -1.49
N VAL A 37 13.65 4.95 -2.49
CA VAL A 37 15.09 5.25 -2.43
C VAL A 37 15.39 6.36 -3.42
N TRP A 38 16.08 7.41 -2.97
CA TRP A 38 16.51 8.52 -3.82
C TRP A 38 17.83 9.10 -3.32
N THR A 39 18.48 9.91 -4.15
CA THR A 39 19.66 10.68 -3.76
C THR A 39 19.24 12.13 -3.53
N ASP A 40 19.63 12.72 -2.40
CA ASP A 40 19.34 14.12 -2.08
C ASP A 40 20.29 15.09 -2.81
N GLN A 41 20.06 16.39 -2.66
CA GLN A 41 20.89 17.43 -3.29
C GLN A 41 22.34 17.45 -2.79
N SER A 42 22.59 16.90 -1.60
CA SER A 42 23.92 16.78 -1.00
C SER A 42 24.66 15.51 -1.47
N GLY A 43 24.05 14.70 -2.34
CA GLY A 43 24.61 13.47 -2.87
C GLY A 43 24.44 12.25 -1.96
N ASN A 44 23.72 12.37 -0.84
CA ASN A 44 23.51 11.25 0.07
C ASN A 44 22.33 10.39 -0.39
N LYS A 45 22.49 9.06 -0.25
CA LYS A 45 21.41 8.11 -0.49
C LYS A 45 20.43 8.15 0.69
N GLN A 46 19.16 8.41 0.38
CA GLN A 46 18.06 8.43 1.33
C GLN A 46 17.12 7.25 1.05
N GLU A 47 16.51 6.74 2.11
CA GLU A 47 15.48 5.72 2.05
C GLU A 47 14.32 6.10 2.98
N ALA A 48 13.10 6.06 2.46
CA ALA A 48 11.89 6.26 3.24
C ALA A 48 10.91 5.12 3.00
N THR A 49 10.25 4.68 4.07
CA THR A 49 9.15 3.73 3.98
C THR A 49 7.83 4.48 3.88
N GLU A 50 7.02 4.11 2.89
CA GLU A 50 5.65 4.56 2.72
C GLU A 50 4.69 3.42 3.09
N PHE A 51 3.56 3.76 3.70
CA PHE A 51 2.54 2.80 4.14
C PHE A 51 1.22 3.07 3.42
N HIS A 52 0.66 2.00 2.86
CA HIS A 52 -0.58 2.03 2.08
C HIS A 52 -1.61 1.12 2.75
N ASN A 53 -2.85 1.59 2.88
CA ASN A 53 -3.97 0.75 3.31
C ASN A 53 -4.77 0.33 2.07
N ILE A 54 -4.90 -0.97 1.86
CA ILE A 54 -5.63 -1.58 0.75
C ILE A 54 -6.94 -2.16 1.28
N VAL A 55 -8.03 -1.92 0.56
CA VAL A 55 -9.35 -2.48 0.83
C VAL A 55 -9.87 -3.09 -0.47
N THR A 56 -10.29 -4.35 -0.43
CA THR A 56 -10.82 -5.11 -1.57
C THR A 56 -12.12 -5.79 -1.22
#